data_AF-A0A1V4RIP7-F1
#
_entry.id   AF-A0A1V4RIP7-F1
#
_cell.length_a   1.000
_cell.length_b   1.000
_cell.length_c   1.000
_cell.angle_alpha   90.00
_cell.angle_beta   90.00
_cell.angle_gamma   90.00
#
_symmetry.space_group_name_H-M   'P 1'
#
loop_
_entity.id
_entity.type
_entity.pdbx_description
1 polymer ?
#
loop_
_entity_poly.entity_id
_entity_poly.type
_entity_poly.pdbx_seq_one_letter_code
_entity_poly.pdbx_strand_id
1 'polypeptide(L)' 'AGKTGTAQNAGLPHGWFVGFFPYDNPKYSICVFLENAGSSHKALEVVYKFLTQLQKEGLIDRRQ' A
#
# COMPACT_ATOMS: atom_id res chain seq x y z
N ALA A 1 1.79 9.01 0.69
CA ALA A 1 3.16 8.66 0.25
C ALA A 1 3.57 7.30 0.83
N GLY A 2 4.57 6.64 0.25
CA GLY A 2 5.04 5.36 0.78
C GLY A 2 6.21 4.78 0.01
N LYS A 3 6.66 3.61 0.46
CA LYS A 3 7.79 2.88 -0.09
C LYS A 3 7.42 1.42 -0.34
N THR A 4 7.85 0.91 -1.48
CA THR A 4 7.79 -0.50 -1.84
C THR A 4 9.00 -1.27 -1.31
N GLY A 5 8.79 -2.54 -0.96
CA GLY A 5 9.86 -3.46 -0.57
C GLY A 5 9.61 -4.87 -1.12
N THR A 6 10.68 -5.53 -1.55
CA THR A 6 10.65 -6.94 -1.97
C THR A 6 11.60 -7.70 -1.06
N ALA A 7 11.15 -8.80 -0.45
CA ALA A 7 11.99 -9.64 0.41
C ALA A 7 12.17 -11.01 -0.24
N GLN A 8 13.42 -11.43 -0.42
CA GLN A 8 13.74 -12.75 -0.98
C GLN A 8 13.27 -13.87 -0.03
N ASN A 9 12.81 -14.97 -0.61
CA ASN A 9 12.39 -16.19 0.07
C ASN A 9 12.83 -17.41 -0.77
N ALA A 10 12.74 -18.62 -0.23
CA ALA A 10 12.97 -19.87 -0.97
C ALA A 10 12.00 -20.04 -2.17
N GLY A 11 10.81 -19.43 -2.10
CA GLY A 11 9.85 -19.36 -3.20
C GLY A 11 9.89 -18.01 -3.93
N LEU A 12 8.73 -17.56 -4.42
CA LEU A 12 8.60 -16.21 -4.94
C LEU A 12 8.93 -15.18 -3.85
N PRO A 13 9.60 -14.06 -4.18
CA PRO A 13 9.81 -13.00 -3.20
C PRO A 13 8.51 -12.47 -2.58
N HIS A 14 8.53 -12.12 -1.29
CA HIS A 14 7.40 -11.43 -0.66
C HIS A 14 7.29 -9.98 -1.15
N GLY A 15 6.08 -9.46 -1.20
CA GLY A 15 5.79 -8.08 -1.57
C GLY A 15 5.38 -7.23 -0.37
N TRP A 16 5.98 -6.04 -0.25
CA TRP A 16 5.68 -5.07 0.79
C TRP A 16 5.32 -3.70 0.20
N PHE A 17 4.39 -3.03 0.86
CA PHE A 17 4.22 -1.58 0.82
C PHE A 17 4.03 -1.05 2.23
N VAL A 18 4.72 0.04 2.56
CA VAL A 18 4.49 0.80 3.80
C VAL A 18 4.36 2.27 3.45
N GLY A 19 3.38 2.96 4.02
CA GLY A 19 3.17 4.37 3.76
C GLY A 19 2.24 5.06 4.75
N PHE A 20 2.03 6.34 4.52
CA PHE A 20 1.11 7.18 5.27
C PHE A 20 0.26 8.05 4.34
N PHE A 21 -0.90 8.48 4.83
CA PHE A 21 -1.82 9.38 4.13
C PHE A 21 -2.68 10.18 5.14
N PRO A 22 -3.15 11.39 4.80
CA PRO A 22 -2.79 12.22 3.64
C PRO A 22 -1.34 12.66 3.59
N TYR A 23 -0.88 13.18 2.45
CA TYR A 23 0.51 13.60 2.30
C TYR A 23 0.81 14.88 3.11
N ASP A 24 0.00 15.92 2.90
CA ASP A 24 0.25 17.24 3.50
C ASP A 24 0.01 17.29 5.02
N ASN A 25 -0.97 16.53 5.52
CA ASN A 25 -1.27 16.40 6.94
C ASN A 25 -1.50 14.92 7.30
N PRO A 26 -0.44 14.14 7.54
CA PRO A 26 -0.53 12.69 7.79
C PRO A 26 -1.39 12.34 9.00
N LYS A 27 -2.33 11.41 8.81
CA LYS A 27 -3.24 10.93 9.87
C LYS A 27 -3.27 9.42 10.03
N TYR A 28 -2.98 8.70 8.95
CA TYR A 28 -3.10 7.25 8.88
C TYR A 28 -1.79 6.65 8.37
N SER A 29 -1.44 5.48 8.89
CA SER A 29 -0.37 4.62 8.38
C SER A 29 -0.93 3.32 7.83
N ILE A 30 -0.34 2.80 6.77
CA ILE A 30 -0.72 1.52 6.16
C ILE A 30 0.52 0.67 5.89
N CYS A 31 0.40 -0.62 6.18
CA CYS A 31 1.37 -1.65 5.82
C CYS A 31 0.62 -2.79 5.13
N VAL A 32 1.07 -3.18 3.94
CA VAL A 32 0.56 -4.33 3.20
C VAL A 32 1.71 -5.29 2.96
N PHE A 33 1.51 -6.52 3.41
CA PHE A 33 2.41 -7.66 3.21
C PHE A 33 1.70 -8.73 2.39
N LEU A 34 2.34 -9.19 1.33
CA LEU A 34 1.86 -10.29 0.50
C LEU A 34 2.91 -11.38 0.46
N GLU A 35 2.53 -12.57 0.94
CA GLU A 35 3.40 -13.73 0.93
C GLU A 35 3.62 -14.24 -0.51
N ASN A 36 4.86 -14.58 -0.86
CA ASN A 36 5.21 -15.20 -2.14
C ASN A 36 4.63 -14.47 -3.37
N ALA A 37 4.57 -13.13 -3.32
CA ALA A 37 3.89 -12.32 -4.32
C ALA A 37 4.68 -12.18 -5.64
N GLY A 38 5.99 -12.41 -5.62
CA GLY A 38 6.91 -12.24 -6.74
C GLY A 38 7.37 -10.79 -6.96
N SER A 39 6.59 -9.80 -6.52
CA SER A 39 6.93 -8.38 -6.63
C SER A 39 6.17 -7.53 -5.62
N SER A 40 6.84 -6.49 -5.10
CA SER A 40 6.24 -5.43 -4.30
C SER A 40 5.15 -4.64 -5.03
N HIS A 41 5.11 -4.65 -6.37
CA HIS A 41 4.08 -3.98 -7.15
C HIS A 41 2.67 -4.48 -6.80
N LYS A 42 2.52 -5.77 -6.52
CA LYS A 42 1.23 -6.34 -6.11
C LYS A 42 0.74 -5.78 -4.78
N ALA A 43 1.65 -5.49 -3.84
CA ALA A 43 1.29 -4.85 -2.58
C ALA A 43 0.84 -3.40 -2.80
N LEU A 44 1.46 -2.69 -3.74
CA LEU A 44 1.04 -1.34 -4.15
C LEU A 44 -0.37 -1.35 -4.78
N GLU A 45 -0.70 -2.32 -5.63
CA GLU A 45 -2.04 -2.45 -6.22
C GLU A 45 -3.14 -2.61 -5.15
N VAL A 46 -2.87 -3.41 -4.11
CA VAL A 46 -3.80 -3.59 -2.98
C VAL A 46 -4.04 -2.27 -2.27
N VAL A 47 -2.97 -1.53 -1.96
CA VAL A 47 -3.07 -0.21 -1.33
C VAL A 47 -3.83 0.77 -2.20
N TYR A 48 -3.57 0.79 -3.50
CA TYR A 48 -4.28 1.66 -4.44
C TYR A 48 -5.79 1.38 -4.44
N LYS A 49 -6.19 0.11 -4.52
CA LYS A 49 -7.61 -0.29 -4.48
C LYS A 49 -8.26 0.09 -3.15
N PHE A 50 -7.57 -0.15 -2.04
CA PHE A 50 -8.05 0.21 -0.71
C PHE A 50 -8.28 1.72 -0.57
N LEU A 51 -7.27 2.55 -0.87
CA LEU A 51 -7.40 4.01 -0.79
C LEU A 51 -8.45 4.55 -1.76
N THR A 52 -8.52 4.01 -2.97
CA THR A 52 -9.58 4.36 -3.94
C THR A 52 -10.97 4.06 -3.40
N GLN A 53 -11.13 2.94 -2.69
CA GLN A 53 -12.41 2.58 -2.09
C GLN A 53 -12.79 3.53 -0.95
N LEU A 54 -11.85 3.86 -0.06
CA LEU A 54 -12.07 4.85 1.00
C LEU A 54 -12.49 6.22 0.43
N GLN A 55 -11.88 6.64 -0.68
CA GLN A 55 -12.26 7.88 -1.37
C GLN A 55 -13.66 7.80 -1.98
N LYS A 56 -14.04 6.65 -2.56
CA LYS A 56 -15.39 6.43 -3.12
C LYS A 56 -16.46 6.47 -2.04
N GLU A 57 -16.17 5.95 -0.86
CA GLU A 57 -17.07 5.93 0.30
C GLU A 57 -17.08 7.27 1.06
N GLY A 58 -16.28 8.25 0.65
CA GLY A 58 -16.21 9.56 1.31
C GLY A 58 -15.53 9.52 2.68
N LEU A 59 -14.79 8.45 2.99
CA LEU A 59 -14.10 8.27 4.26
C LEU A 59 -12.78 9.06 4.33
N ILE A 60 -12.20 9.41 3.18
CA ILE A 60 -11.01 10.26 3.06
C ILE A 60 -11.17 11.24 1.90
N ASP A 61 -10.51 12.41 1.98
CA ASP A 61 -10.59 13.44 0.93
C ASP A 61 -9.99 12.95 -0.40
N ARG A 62 -10.55 13.41 -1.51
CA ARG A 62 -10.02 13.21 -2.87
C ARG A 62 -8.79 14.06 -3.15
N ARG A 63 -8.63 15.18 -2.46
CA ARG A 63 -7.49 16.09 -2.59
C ARG A 63 -6.46 15.75 -1.52
N GLN A 64 -5.52 14.87 -1.86
CA GLN A 64 -4.39 14.49 -1.00
C GLN A 64 -3.09 14.53 -1.79
#